data_AF-A0A7C3BCL2-F1
#
_entry.id   AF-A0A7C3BCL2-F1
#
_cell.length_a   1.000
_cell.length_b   1.000
_cell.length_c   1.000
_cell.angle_alpha   90.00
_cell.angle_beta   90.00
_cell.angle_gamma   90.00
#
_symmetry.space_group_name_H-M   'P 1'
#
loop_
_entity.id
_entity.type
_entity.pdbx_description
1 polymer ?
#
loop_
_entity_poly.entity_id
_entity_poly.type
_entity_poly.pdbx_seq_one_letter_code
_entity_poly.pdbx_strand_id
1 'polypeptide(L)'
;MFRSLPALKRVFIQFDHVESTQSAAAAFEAADVVPAYRVPACKDPDREAKALAAAVSVLAERTVRLENVYGYWNPFEPGPYFDLRAPHAALMCEVEESGSLVHVRLYADLLSPSFRAAERFCVEEFLPALRAARSHSDPAATALIHELRDRLWPALRDKIERAEWVIERAAERLTQAGHVSFIVTWGAAEERRRTISGNHAAPTLTLDFTFPLPLSRRPRRREILRRRLQRRRAAGRPLLRRSGSERGWYARTHRASEDEDGEDDHA
;
A
#
# COMPACT_ATOMS: atom_id res chain seq x y z
N MET A 1 -7.00 10.67 12.31
CA MET A 1 -7.71 10.30 11.07
C MET A 1 -7.43 8.85 10.76
N PHE A 2 -8.46 8.03 10.53
CA PHE A 2 -8.27 6.64 10.12
C PHE A 2 -8.20 6.57 8.59
N ARG A 3 -7.08 6.05 8.07
CA ARG A 3 -6.85 5.94 6.62
C ARG A 3 -6.93 4.50 6.11
N SER A 4 -7.01 3.52 7.01
CA SER A 4 -7.09 2.10 6.65
C SER A 4 -8.02 1.33 7.59
N LEU A 5 -8.54 0.19 7.12
CA LEU A 5 -9.41 -0.68 7.91
C LEU A 5 -8.71 -1.23 9.16
N PRO A 6 -7.43 -1.65 9.12
CA PRO A 6 -6.72 -2.04 10.35
C PRO A 6 -6.62 -0.90 11.36
N ALA A 7 -6.41 0.34 10.91
CA ALA A 7 -6.39 1.49 11.81
C ALA A 7 -7.76 1.76 12.45
N LEU A 8 -8.85 1.54 11.69
CA LEU A 8 -10.21 1.65 12.20
C LEU A 8 -10.55 0.52 13.20
N LYS A 9 -10.19 -0.74 12.90
CA LYS A 9 -10.43 -1.89 13.80
C LYS A 9 -9.66 -1.80 15.12
N ARG A 10 -8.52 -1.08 15.15
CA ARG A 10 -7.82 -0.78 16.41
C ARG A 10 -8.68 -0.01 17.41
N VAL A 11 -9.70 0.74 16.96
CA VAL A 11 -10.65 1.39 17.86
C VAL A 11 -11.35 0.38 18.77
N PHE A 12 -11.64 -0.83 18.28
CA PHE A 12 -12.26 -1.87 19.12
C PHE A 12 -11.34 -2.44 20.20
N ILE A 13 -10.03 -2.39 19.97
CA ILE A 13 -9.02 -2.98 20.86
C ILE A 13 -8.53 -1.94 21.87
N GLN A 14 -8.40 -0.67 21.45
CA GLN A 14 -7.75 0.40 22.19
C GLN A 14 -8.57 1.69 22.21
N PHE A 15 -9.88 1.60 22.44
CA PHE A 15 -10.78 2.77 22.43
C PHE A 15 -10.38 3.87 23.44
N ASP A 16 -9.60 3.52 24.47
CA ASP A 16 -9.18 4.45 25.53
C ASP A 16 -8.19 5.52 25.07
N HIS A 17 -7.53 5.35 23.93
CA HIS A 17 -6.44 6.22 23.48
C HIS A 17 -6.72 6.87 22.12
N VAL A 18 -7.97 6.84 21.66
CA VAL A 18 -8.34 7.31 20.33
C VAL A 18 -8.74 8.79 20.33
N GLU A 19 -7.79 9.63 19.94
CA GLU A 19 -7.98 11.09 19.81
C GLU A 19 -8.37 11.56 18.41
N SER A 20 -8.79 10.67 17.50
CA SER A 20 -9.17 11.15 16.15
C SER A 20 -10.32 12.17 16.26
N THR A 21 -10.05 13.38 15.79
CA THR A 21 -10.97 14.53 15.84
C THR A 21 -11.60 14.84 14.49
N GLN A 22 -11.04 14.32 13.39
CA GLN A 22 -11.49 14.63 12.03
C GLN A 22 -11.68 13.34 11.23
N SER A 23 -12.78 13.30 10.45
CA SER A 23 -13.10 12.20 9.54
C SER A 23 -12.26 12.31 8.27
N ALA A 24 -11.48 11.27 7.99
CA ALA A 24 -10.77 11.15 6.73
C ALA A 24 -11.75 11.01 5.55
N ALA A 25 -12.88 10.32 5.77
CA ALA A 25 -13.93 10.17 4.76
C ALA A 25 -14.57 11.51 4.37
N ALA A 26 -14.91 12.36 5.35
CA ALA A 26 -15.45 13.69 5.09
C ALA A 26 -14.44 14.56 4.31
N ALA A 27 -13.18 14.57 4.72
CA ALA A 27 -12.12 15.29 4.02
C ALA A 27 -11.88 14.75 2.59
N PHE A 28 -12.00 13.43 2.39
CA PHE A 28 -11.85 12.79 1.09
C PHE A 28 -12.98 13.16 0.13
N GLU A 29 -14.23 13.21 0.62
CA GLU A 29 -15.41 13.52 -0.19
C GLU A 29 -15.60 15.01 -0.46
N ALA A 30 -14.82 15.88 0.19
CA ALA A 30 -14.80 17.32 -0.09
C ALA A 30 -14.35 17.69 -1.51
N ALA A 31 -13.74 16.75 -2.25
CA ALA A 31 -13.37 16.90 -3.65
C ALA A 31 -13.76 15.65 -4.45
N ASP A 32 -14.24 15.83 -5.70
CA ASP A 32 -14.55 14.66 -6.54
C ASP A 32 -13.32 13.82 -6.86
N VAL A 33 -13.49 12.51 -6.80
CA VAL A 33 -12.48 11.55 -7.21
C VAL A 33 -12.36 11.53 -8.74
N VAL A 34 -11.12 11.50 -9.22
CA VAL A 34 -10.78 11.35 -10.64
C VAL A 34 -11.42 10.06 -11.20
N PRO A 35 -11.96 10.06 -12.43
CA PRO A 35 -12.71 8.92 -12.97
C PRO A 35 -11.99 7.58 -12.87
N ALA A 36 -10.65 7.56 -13.04
CA ALA A 36 -9.83 6.36 -12.93
C ALA A 36 -9.87 5.67 -11.55
N TYR A 37 -10.18 6.43 -10.49
CA TYR A 37 -10.23 5.93 -9.10
C TYR A 37 -11.63 5.94 -8.52
N ARG A 38 -12.65 6.25 -9.33
CA ARG A 38 -14.02 6.37 -8.86
C ARG A 38 -14.62 4.99 -8.59
N VAL A 39 -14.90 4.72 -7.31
CA VAL A 39 -15.68 3.56 -6.88
C VAL A 39 -17.11 4.03 -6.57
N PRO A 40 -18.13 3.55 -7.30
CA PRO A 40 -19.51 3.98 -7.08
C PRO A 40 -20.03 3.47 -5.74
N ALA A 41 -20.67 4.35 -4.98
CA ALA A 41 -21.47 3.94 -3.82
C ALA A 41 -22.69 3.16 -4.34
N CYS A 42 -22.63 1.84 -4.22
CA CYS A 42 -23.70 0.96 -4.67
C CYS A 42 -24.14 0.04 -3.52
N LYS A 43 -25.41 -0.37 -3.56
CA LYS A 43 -25.97 -1.27 -2.55
C LYS A 43 -25.34 -2.66 -2.62
N ASP A 44 -24.98 -3.08 -3.84
CA ASP A 44 -24.30 -4.33 -4.14
C ASP A 44 -22.81 -4.25 -3.77
N PRO A 45 -22.37 -4.95 -2.72
CA PRO A 45 -20.99 -4.89 -2.27
C PRO A 45 -20.02 -5.56 -3.26
N ASP A 46 -20.48 -6.52 -4.07
CA ASP A 46 -19.64 -7.20 -5.07
C ASP A 46 -19.22 -6.25 -6.19
N ARG A 47 -20.17 -5.42 -6.65
CA ARG A 47 -19.90 -4.37 -7.63
C ARG A 47 -18.94 -3.32 -7.07
N GLU A 48 -19.08 -2.96 -5.80
CA GLU A 48 -18.12 -2.08 -5.11
C GLU A 48 -16.72 -2.71 -5.10
N ALA A 49 -16.60 -3.98 -4.68
CA ALA A 49 -15.34 -4.71 -4.61
C ALA A 49 -14.65 -4.82 -5.99
N LYS A 50 -15.43 -5.07 -7.06
CA LYS A 50 -14.90 -5.12 -8.44
C LYS A 50 -14.35 -3.77 -8.88
N ALA A 51 -15.09 -2.68 -8.66
CA ALA A 51 -14.66 -1.34 -9.03
C ALA A 51 -13.45 -0.88 -8.20
N LEU A 52 -13.42 -1.25 -6.92
CA LEU A 52 -12.30 -1.00 -6.01
C LEU A 52 -11.03 -1.73 -6.47
N ALA A 53 -11.14 -3.02 -6.82
CA ALA A 53 -10.02 -3.78 -7.36
C ALA A 53 -9.44 -3.11 -8.62
N ALA A 54 -10.28 -2.67 -9.56
CA ALA A 54 -9.84 -1.98 -10.76
C ALA A 54 -9.12 -0.64 -10.46
N ALA A 55 -9.60 0.13 -9.48
CA ALA A 55 -8.95 1.37 -9.08
C ALA A 55 -7.58 1.11 -8.42
N VAL A 56 -7.51 0.09 -7.56
CA VAL A 56 -6.28 -0.30 -6.85
C VAL A 56 -5.23 -0.86 -7.80
N SER A 57 -5.62 -1.63 -8.83
CA SER A 57 -4.66 -2.15 -9.81
C SER A 57 -3.92 -1.02 -10.51
N VAL A 58 -4.61 0.07 -10.88
CA VAL A 58 -4.01 1.26 -11.49
C VAL A 58 -3.02 1.93 -10.54
N LEU A 59 -3.37 2.07 -9.26
CA LEU A 59 -2.45 2.62 -8.24
C LEU A 59 -1.22 1.72 -8.05
N ALA A 60 -1.40 0.40 -7.99
CA ALA A 60 -0.32 -0.54 -7.80
C ALA A 60 0.68 -0.51 -8.97
N GLU A 61 0.19 -0.46 -10.21
CA GLU A 61 1.04 -0.31 -11.40
C GLU A 61 1.89 0.96 -11.35
N ARG A 62 1.28 2.09 -10.97
CA ARG A 62 1.99 3.38 -10.83
C ARG A 62 3.01 3.33 -9.70
N THR A 63 2.68 2.66 -8.60
CA THR A 63 3.57 2.51 -7.44
C THR A 63 4.82 1.74 -7.81
N VAL A 64 4.70 0.62 -8.54
CA VAL A 64 5.86 -0.14 -9.01
C VAL A 64 6.73 0.67 -9.96
N ARG A 65 6.11 1.47 -10.85
CA ARG A 65 6.86 2.33 -11.79
C ARG A 65 7.60 3.47 -11.10
N LEU A 66 7.24 3.81 -9.85
CA LEU A 66 7.76 4.96 -9.14
C LEU A 66 9.27 4.91 -8.97
N GLU A 67 9.84 3.73 -8.69
CA GLU A 67 11.29 3.57 -8.53
C GLU A 67 12.08 4.12 -9.73
N ASN A 68 11.58 3.89 -10.94
CA ASN A 68 12.26 4.29 -12.18
C ASN A 68 12.15 5.79 -12.47
N VAL A 69 11.13 6.46 -11.95
CA VAL A 69 10.78 7.84 -12.31
C VAL A 69 11.03 8.84 -11.18
N TYR A 70 11.10 8.39 -9.92
CA TYR A 70 11.26 9.21 -8.73
C TYR A 70 12.49 10.14 -8.81
N GLY A 71 13.59 9.64 -9.39
CA GLY A 71 14.84 10.37 -9.51
C GLY A 71 14.80 11.56 -10.49
N TYR A 72 13.78 11.64 -11.34
CA TYR A 72 13.59 12.69 -12.34
C TYR A 72 12.65 13.80 -11.89
N TRP A 73 11.82 13.54 -10.87
CA TRP A 73 10.95 14.55 -10.28
C TRP A 73 11.78 15.36 -9.26
N ASN A 74 11.62 16.68 -9.21
CA ASN A 74 12.25 17.52 -8.18
C ASN A 74 11.52 18.88 -8.05
N PRO A 75 10.66 19.07 -7.02
CA PRO A 75 10.29 18.11 -5.96
C PRO A 75 9.44 16.93 -6.49
N PHE A 76 9.33 15.84 -5.71
CA PHE A 76 8.32 14.82 -5.99
C PHE A 76 6.97 15.27 -5.44
N GLU A 77 5.92 15.22 -6.26
CA GLU A 77 4.56 15.60 -5.89
C GLU A 77 3.63 14.40 -6.09
N PRO A 78 3.10 13.78 -5.01
CA PRO A 78 2.27 12.58 -5.15
C PRO A 78 1.00 12.82 -5.97
N GLY A 79 0.41 14.01 -5.90
CA GLY A 79 -0.83 14.37 -6.61
C GLY A 79 -0.71 14.16 -8.11
N PRO A 80 0.13 14.94 -8.82
CA PRO A 80 0.33 14.78 -10.25
C PRO A 80 0.82 13.38 -10.65
N TYR A 81 1.65 12.71 -9.82
CA TYR A 81 2.18 11.40 -10.19
C TYR A 81 1.10 10.31 -10.22
N PHE A 82 0.22 10.33 -9.23
CA PHE A 82 -0.87 9.38 -9.10
C PHE A 82 -2.17 9.88 -9.73
N ASP A 83 -2.18 10.98 -10.48
CA ASP A 83 -3.40 11.67 -10.94
C ASP A 83 -4.44 11.87 -9.81
N LEU A 84 -3.96 12.21 -8.61
CA LEU A 84 -4.79 12.53 -7.46
C LEU A 84 -4.90 14.05 -7.32
N ARG A 85 -6.09 14.53 -6.97
CA ARG A 85 -6.26 15.92 -6.53
C ARG A 85 -5.47 16.13 -5.24
N ALA A 86 -5.00 17.35 -5.00
CA ALA A 86 -4.17 17.67 -3.82
C ALA A 86 -4.75 17.18 -2.48
N PRO A 87 -6.08 17.33 -2.19
CA PRO A 87 -6.67 16.79 -0.96
C PRO A 87 -6.59 15.27 -0.87
N HIS A 88 -6.82 14.55 -1.98
CA HIS A 88 -6.73 13.09 -2.02
C HIS A 88 -5.30 12.61 -1.85
N ALA A 89 -4.33 13.28 -2.50
CA ALA A 89 -2.92 12.96 -2.35
C ALA A 89 -2.46 13.09 -0.89
N ALA A 90 -2.86 14.16 -0.19
CA ALA A 90 -2.52 14.39 1.21
C ALA A 90 -3.14 13.38 2.19
N LEU A 91 -4.30 12.81 1.84
CA LEU A 91 -4.99 11.79 2.65
C LEU A 91 -4.51 10.38 2.35
N MET A 92 -4.25 10.08 1.07
CA MET A 92 -3.97 8.72 0.61
C MET A 92 -2.49 8.40 0.56
N CYS A 93 -1.60 9.37 0.38
CA CYS A 93 -0.18 9.11 0.13
C CYS A 93 0.72 9.65 1.25
N GLU A 94 1.59 8.78 1.75
CA GLU A 94 2.71 9.13 2.61
C GLU A 94 4.00 8.75 1.89
N VAL A 95 4.93 9.72 1.78
CA VAL A 95 6.25 9.52 1.19
C VAL A 95 7.29 9.96 2.20
N GLU A 96 8.13 9.03 2.62
CA GLU A 96 9.20 9.27 3.59
C GLU A 96 10.55 8.92 2.97
N GLU A 97 11.44 9.90 2.87
CA GLU A 97 12.83 9.66 2.51
C GLU A 97 13.64 9.38 3.78
N SER A 98 14.02 8.12 4.01
CA SER A 98 14.82 7.72 5.17
C SER A 98 16.20 7.24 4.74
N GLY A 99 17.20 8.12 4.93
CA GLY A 99 18.62 7.84 4.69
C GLY A 99 18.93 7.46 3.24
N SER A 100 18.83 6.17 2.93
CA SER A 100 19.14 5.60 1.61
C SER A 100 17.93 4.99 0.89
N LEU A 101 16.74 5.10 1.47
CA LEU A 101 15.51 4.51 0.99
C LEU A 101 14.43 5.57 0.85
N VAL A 102 13.49 5.31 -0.04
CA VAL A 102 12.22 6.01 -0.16
C VAL A 102 11.15 5.01 0.21
N HIS A 103 10.33 5.37 1.19
CA HIS A 103 9.17 4.60 1.61
C HIS A 103 7.92 5.30 1.12
N VAL A 104 7.07 4.57 0.42
CA VAL A 104 5.82 5.08 -0.13
C VAL A 104 4.69 4.21 0.37
N ARG A 105 3.75 4.84 1.06
CA ARG A 105 2.53 4.19 1.56
C ARG A 105 1.31 4.83 0.91
N LEU A 106 0.45 4.00 0.33
CA LEU A 106 -0.81 4.42 -0.27
C LEU A 106 -1.98 3.75 0.43
N TYR A 107 -2.83 4.55 1.07
CA TYR A 107 -4.02 4.12 1.78
C TYR A 107 -5.20 3.96 0.83
N ALA A 108 -5.21 2.89 0.04
CA ALA A 108 -6.25 2.67 -0.96
C ALA A 108 -7.61 2.27 -0.36
N ASP A 109 -7.67 1.88 0.92
CA ASP A 109 -8.92 1.60 1.64
C ASP A 109 -9.89 2.81 1.57
N LEU A 110 -9.36 4.04 1.56
CA LEU A 110 -10.15 5.27 1.41
C LEU A 110 -10.95 5.33 0.09
N LEU A 111 -10.58 4.57 -0.93
CA LEU A 111 -11.34 4.49 -2.17
C LEU A 111 -12.67 3.75 -1.99
N SER A 112 -12.80 2.86 -1.00
CA SER A 112 -14.04 2.12 -0.71
C SER A 112 -15.09 3.03 -0.06
N PRO A 113 -16.27 3.21 -0.70
CA PRO A 113 -17.43 3.82 -0.07
C PRO A 113 -17.82 3.15 1.27
N SER A 114 -17.76 1.83 1.36
CA SER A 114 -18.10 1.10 2.58
C SER A 114 -17.12 1.40 3.72
N PHE A 115 -15.81 1.46 3.45
CA PHE A 115 -14.82 1.91 4.43
C PHE A 115 -15.06 3.36 4.87
N ARG A 116 -15.30 4.28 3.92
CA ARG A 116 -15.58 5.69 4.24
C ARG A 116 -16.83 5.84 5.11
N ALA A 117 -17.87 5.06 4.85
CA ALA A 117 -19.08 5.06 5.68
C ALA A 117 -18.81 4.55 7.10
N ALA A 118 -17.99 3.52 7.26
CA ALA A 118 -17.59 3.00 8.57
C ALA A 118 -16.72 4.00 9.35
N GLU A 119 -15.73 4.61 8.69
CA GLU A 119 -14.85 5.61 9.29
C GLU A 119 -15.61 6.85 9.73
N ARG A 120 -16.49 7.38 8.87
CA ARG A 120 -17.34 8.52 9.18
C ARG A 120 -18.20 8.25 10.40
N PHE A 121 -18.92 7.13 10.41
CA PHE A 121 -19.78 6.76 11.53
C PHE A 121 -18.98 6.61 12.83
N CYS A 122 -17.78 6.02 12.74
CA CYS A 122 -16.89 5.90 13.89
C CYS A 122 -16.51 7.27 14.47
N VAL A 123 -16.08 8.20 13.61
CA VAL A 123 -15.55 9.51 14.04
C VAL A 123 -16.64 10.50 14.42
N GLU A 124 -17.76 10.53 13.69
CA GLU A 124 -18.79 11.56 13.83
C GLU A 124 -19.90 11.16 14.82
N GLU A 125 -20.19 9.87 14.98
CA GLU A 125 -21.28 9.39 15.84
C GLU A 125 -20.75 8.60 17.04
N PHE A 126 -19.97 7.55 16.78
CA PHE A 126 -19.56 6.60 17.83
C PHE A 126 -18.58 7.20 18.85
N LEU A 127 -17.46 7.78 18.41
CA LEU A 127 -16.43 8.32 19.31
C LEU A 127 -16.96 9.49 20.16
N PRO A 128 -17.74 10.46 19.62
CA PRO A 128 -18.34 11.51 20.42
C PRO A 128 -19.28 10.97 21.50
N ALA A 129 -20.15 10.03 21.16
CA ALA A 129 -21.05 9.39 22.12
C ALA A 129 -20.27 8.63 23.21
N LEU A 130 -19.23 7.89 22.82
CA LEU A 130 -18.35 7.17 23.75
C LEU A 130 -17.65 8.11 24.73
N ARG A 131 -17.16 9.26 24.25
CA ARG A 131 -16.54 10.29 25.10
C ARG A 131 -17.57 10.90 26.05
N ALA A 132 -18.76 11.24 25.55
CA ALA A 132 -19.84 11.79 26.36
C ALA A 132 -20.25 10.83 27.50
N ALA A 133 -20.39 9.53 27.20
CA ALA A 133 -20.73 8.51 28.20
C ALA A 133 -19.67 8.36 29.31
N ARG A 134 -18.39 8.66 29.01
CA ARG A 134 -17.29 8.60 29.99
C ARG A 134 -17.21 9.83 30.88
N SER A 135 -17.57 11.00 30.35
CA SER A 135 -17.46 12.27 31.07
C SER A 135 -18.57 12.49 32.11
N HIS A 136 -19.67 11.73 32.05
CA HIS A 136 -20.80 11.89 32.95
C HIS A 136 -20.83 10.77 34.01
N SER A 137 -20.97 11.12 35.28
CA SER A 137 -21.16 10.18 36.40
C SER A 137 -22.63 10.06 36.86
N ASP A 138 -23.56 10.57 36.07
CA ASP A 138 -24.97 10.83 36.42
C ASP A 138 -25.94 9.87 35.65
N PRO A 139 -27.25 9.77 35.96
CA PRO A 139 -28.21 8.91 35.25
C PRO A 139 -28.26 9.11 33.72
N ALA A 140 -27.92 10.31 33.24
CA ALA A 140 -27.75 10.59 31.81
C ALA A 140 -26.65 9.73 31.15
N ALA A 141 -25.62 9.34 31.91
CA ALA A 141 -24.58 8.42 31.45
C ALA A 141 -25.15 7.02 31.21
N THR A 142 -26.09 6.56 32.05
CA THR A 142 -26.72 5.24 31.90
C THR A 142 -27.50 5.15 30.58
N ALA A 143 -28.29 6.18 30.24
CA ALA A 143 -29.00 6.22 28.96
C ALA A 143 -28.04 6.21 27.75
N LEU A 144 -26.95 6.98 27.81
CA LEU A 144 -25.91 6.99 26.75
C LEU A 144 -25.18 5.65 26.63
N ILE A 145 -24.91 4.97 27.75
CA ILE A 145 -24.31 3.62 27.75
C ILE A 145 -25.24 2.63 27.07
N HIS A 146 -26.55 2.69 27.34
CA HIS A 146 -27.55 1.87 26.65
C HIS A 146 -27.59 2.19 25.15
N GLU A 147 -27.61 3.45 24.75
CA GLU A 147 -27.57 3.83 23.33
C GLU A 147 -26.29 3.35 22.63
N LEU A 148 -25.13 3.49 23.28
CA LEU A 148 -23.86 2.98 22.77
C LEU A 148 -23.89 1.47 22.56
N ARG A 149 -24.36 0.72 23.56
CA ARG A 149 -24.36 -0.74 23.54
C ARG A 149 -25.39 -1.30 22.57
N ASP A 150 -26.60 -0.76 22.58
CA ASP A 150 -27.76 -1.37 21.93
C ASP A 150 -27.96 -0.85 20.49
N ARG A 151 -27.39 0.32 20.15
CA ARG A 151 -27.54 0.94 18.83
C ARG A 151 -26.22 1.24 18.13
N LEU A 152 -25.36 2.05 18.74
CA LEU A 152 -24.17 2.57 18.04
C LEU A 152 -23.11 1.50 17.81
N TRP A 153 -22.90 0.60 18.77
CA TRP A 153 -21.91 -0.46 18.66
C TRP A 153 -22.28 -1.50 17.60
N PRO A 154 -23.52 -2.06 17.55
CA PRO A 154 -23.95 -2.92 16.45
C PRO A 154 -23.84 -2.21 15.09
N ALA A 155 -24.30 -0.95 15.00
CA ALA A 155 -24.23 -0.20 13.74
C ALA A 155 -22.79 0.03 13.25
N LEU A 156 -21.85 0.32 14.16
CA LEU A 156 -20.43 0.44 13.81
C LEU A 156 -19.86 -0.92 13.34
N ARG A 157 -20.20 -2.01 14.05
CA ARG A 157 -19.80 -3.36 13.68
C ARG A 157 -20.27 -3.73 12.29
N ASP A 158 -21.56 -3.55 11.98
CA ASP A 158 -22.14 -3.87 10.68
C ASP A 158 -21.44 -3.09 9.55
N LYS A 159 -21.13 -1.81 9.76
CA LYS A 159 -20.41 -0.99 8.78
C LYS A 159 -18.98 -1.48 8.57
N ILE A 160 -18.29 -1.89 9.64
CA ILE A 160 -16.93 -2.41 9.58
C ILE A 160 -16.91 -3.78 8.90
N GLU A 161 -17.83 -4.68 9.23
CA GLU A 161 -17.97 -5.99 8.59
C GLU A 161 -18.25 -5.84 7.09
N ARG A 162 -19.10 -4.89 6.70
CA ARG A 162 -19.32 -4.56 5.29
C ARG A 162 -18.04 -4.06 4.61
N ALA A 163 -17.31 -3.15 5.24
CA ALA A 163 -16.03 -2.64 4.72
C ALA A 163 -14.98 -3.74 4.60
N GLU A 164 -14.88 -4.60 5.61
CA GLU A 164 -14.00 -5.77 5.65
C GLU A 164 -14.29 -6.72 4.49
N TRP A 165 -15.55 -7.08 4.31
CA TRP A 165 -15.98 -7.94 3.20
C TRP A 165 -15.60 -7.35 1.84
N VAL A 166 -15.87 -6.06 1.61
CA VAL A 166 -15.57 -5.40 0.32
C VAL A 166 -14.07 -5.37 0.05
N ILE A 167 -13.27 -5.02 1.05
CA ILE A 167 -11.82 -4.92 0.96
C ILE A 167 -11.20 -6.31 0.72
N GLU A 168 -11.67 -7.32 1.46
CA GLU A 168 -11.23 -8.70 1.28
C GLU A 168 -11.55 -9.22 -0.13
N ARG A 169 -12.80 -9.06 -0.59
CA ARG A 169 -13.20 -9.47 -1.95
C ARG A 169 -12.41 -8.74 -3.04
N ALA A 170 -12.09 -7.46 -2.84
CA ALA A 170 -11.26 -6.71 -3.80
C ALA A 170 -9.82 -7.26 -3.83
N ALA A 171 -9.23 -7.56 -2.67
CA ALA A 171 -7.89 -8.13 -2.57
C ALA A 171 -7.81 -9.54 -3.19
N GLU A 172 -8.83 -10.38 -2.93
CA GLU A 172 -8.95 -11.70 -3.56
C GLU A 172 -9.00 -11.59 -5.09
N ARG A 173 -9.84 -10.69 -5.62
CA ARG A 173 -9.95 -10.46 -7.07
C ARG A 173 -8.62 -10.04 -7.68
N LEU A 174 -7.89 -9.14 -7.00
CA LEU A 174 -6.56 -8.69 -7.45
C LEU A 174 -5.55 -9.84 -7.49
N THR A 175 -5.60 -10.71 -6.49
CA THR A 175 -4.70 -11.86 -6.35
C THR A 175 -5.03 -12.94 -7.39
N GLN A 176 -6.32 -13.27 -7.56
CA GLN A 176 -6.80 -14.26 -8.54
C GLN A 176 -6.54 -13.83 -9.98
N ALA A 177 -6.65 -12.54 -10.28
CA ALA A 177 -6.30 -11.98 -11.59
C ALA A 177 -4.78 -11.91 -11.82
N GLY A 178 -3.95 -12.25 -10.82
CA GLY A 178 -2.49 -12.27 -10.96
C GLY A 178 -1.88 -10.89 -11.15
N HIS A 179 -2.44 -9.84 -10.53
CA HIS A 179 -1.87 -8.49 -10.62
C HIS A 179 -0.54 -8.42 -9.86
N VAL A 180 0.56 -8.74 -10.55
CA VAL A 180 1.93 -8.78 -10.00
C VAL A 180 2.28 -7.47 -9.30
N SER A 181 1.91 -6.32 -9.86
CA SER A 181 2.20 -5.02 -9.25
C SER A 181 1.51 -4.85 -7.90
N PHE A 182 0.28 -5.33 -7.75
CA PHE A 182 -0.42 -5.36 -6.47
C PHE A 182 0.31 -6.29 -5.51
N ILE A 183 0.60 -7.53 -5.91
CA ILE A 183 1.27 -8.52 -5.05
C ILE A 183 2.63 -8.00 -4.54
N VAL A 184 3.43 -7.35 -5.40
CA VAL A 184 4.74 -6.78 -5.02
C VAL A 184 4.60 -5.65 -3.99
N THR A 185 3.62 -4.78 -4.17
CA THR A 185 3.43 -3.58 -3.32
C THR A 185 2.59 -3.86 -2.08
N TRP A 186 1.78 -4.91 -2.09
CA TRP A 186 0.91 -5.32 -0.99
C TRP A 186 1.56 -6.39 -0.11
N GLY A 187 2.18 -7.40 -0.74
CA GLY A 187 2.67 -8.61 -0.06
C GLY A 187 3.77 -8.32 0.97
N ALA A 188 4.65 -7.35 0.71
CA ALA A 188 5.67 -6.96 1.68
C ALA A 188 5.09 -6.31 2.96
N ALA A 189 3.93 -5.64 2.85
CA ALA A 189 3.25 -5.01 3.97
C ALA A 189 2.42 -6.03 4.76
N GLU A 190 1.70 -6.89 4.05
CA GLU A 190 0.82 -7.90 4.62
C GLU A 190 1.62 -8.99 5.35
N GLU A 191 2.72 -9.47 4.75
CA GLU A 191 3.59 -10.47 5.37
C GLU A 191 4.14 -9.96 6.71
N ARG A 192 4.64 -8.71 6.74
CA ARG A 192 5.10 -8.06 7.99
C ARG A 192 3.99 -8.00 9.05
N ARG A 193 2.74 -7.73 8.66
CA ARG A 193 1.61 -7.69 9.61
C ARG A 193 1.25 -9.07 10.14
N ARG A 194 1.29 -10.10 9.30
CA ARG A 194 1.04 -11.49 9.69
C ARG A 194 2.10 -12.00 10.66
N THR A 195 3.39 -11.70 10.40
CA THR A 195 4.50 -12.11 11.28
C THR A 195 4.42 -11.44 12.65
N ILE A 196 4.02 -10.17 12.73
CA ILE A 196 3.97 -9.41 13.99
C ILE A 196 2.70 -9.74 14.80
N SER A 197 1.57 -9.95 14.14
CA SER A 197 0.26 -9.91 14.81
C SER A 197 -0.41 -11.26 15.02
N GLY A 198 0.20 -12.38 14.58
CA GLY A 198 -0.32 -13.72 14.83
C GLY A 198 -1.75 -13.91 14.31
N ASN A 199 -1.88 -14.21 13.02
CA ASN A 199 -3.06 -14.79 12.37
C ASN A 199 -4.37 -14.00 12.20
N HIS A 200 -4.62 -12.83 12.78
CA HIS A 200 -5.91 -12.12 12.58
C HIS A 200 -5.74 -10.65 12.14
N ALA A 201 -4.85 -10.39 11.18
CA ALA A 201 -4.71 -9.06 10.61
C ALA A 201 -5.96 -8.73 9.77
N ALA A 202 -6.64 -7.62 10.09
CA ALA A 202 -7.73 -7.11 9.28
C ALA A 202 -7.24 -6.89 7.83
N PRO A 203 -8.06 -7.23 6.81
CA PRO A 203 -7.65 -7.05 5.42
C PRO A 203 -7.46 -5.57 5.13
N THR A 204 -6.55 -5.27 4.21
CA THR A 204 -6.30 -3.90 3.75
C THR A 204 -5.82 -3.93 2.30
N LEU A 205 -6.08 -2.86 1.57
CA LEU A 205 -5.56 -2.58 0.23
C LEU A 205 -4.44 -1.53 0.31
N THR A 206 -3.92 -1.25 1.51
CA THR A 206 -2.78 -0.34 1.68
C THR A 206 -1.57 -0.90 0.93
N LEU A 207 -1.02 -0.11 0.00
CA LEU A 207 0.20 -0.44 -0.73
C LEU A 207 1.40 0.14 0.03
N ASP A 208 2.44 -0.67 0.25
CA ASP A 208 3.69 -0.27 0.93
C ASP A 208 4.85 -0.67 0.03
N PHE A 209 5.49 0.34 -0.57
CA PHE A 209 6.58 0.14 -1.52
C PHE A 209 7.82 0.87 -1.05
N THR A 210 8.95 0.17 -1.01
CA THR A 210 10.23 0.70 -0.57
C THR A 210 11.27 0.47 -1.65
N PHE A 211 12.00 1.51 -2.02
CA PHE A 211 13.05 1.43 -3.03
C PHE A 211 14.26 2.32 -2.70
N PRO A 212 15.45 2.06 -3.27
CA PRO A 212 16.64 2.85 -3.00
C PRO A 212 16.50 4.30 -3.47
N LEU A 213 16.91 5.26 -2.64
CA LEU A 213 16.94 6.67 -3.02
C LEU A 213 17.89 6.87 -4.22
N PRO A 214 17.40 7.42 -5.36
CA PRO A 214 18.18 7.57 -6.58
C PRO A 214 19.49 8.36 -6.39
N LEU A 215 20.53 8.01 -7.16
CA LEU A 215 21.82 8.70 -7.09
C LEU A 215 21.73 10.19 -7.46
N SER A 216 20.76 10.58 -8.29
CA SER A 216 20.48 11.98 -8.63
C SER A 216 20.17 12.82 -7.39
N ARG A 217 19.54 12.22 -6.37
CA ARG A 217 19.16 12.85 -5.10
C ARG A 217 20.22 12.67 -3.99
N ARG A 218 21.39 12.10 -4.29
CA ARG A 218 22.50 11.94 -3.32
C ARG A 218 23.72 12.77 -3.73
N PRO A 219 23.76 14.09 -3.44
CA PRO A 219 24.85 14.96 -3.89
C PRO A 219 26.23 14.48 -3.41
N ARG A 220 26.36 14.08 -2.13
CA ARG A 220 27.62 13.55 -1.57
C ARG A 220 28.07 12.24 -2.23
N ARG A 221 27.18 11.28 -2.44
CA ARG A 221 27.52 10.00 -3.10
C ARG A 221 27.90 10.23 -4.56
N ARG A 222 27.20 11.14 -5.25
CA ARG A 222 27.53 11.56 -6.61
C ARG A 222 28.93 12.18 -6.69
N GLU A 223 29.28 13.02 -5.73
CA GLU A 223 30.61 13.62 -5.65
C GLU A 223 31.70 12.59 -5.34
N ILE A 224 31.46 11.66 -4.41
CA ILE A 224 32.39 10.55 -4.12
C ILE A 224 32.60 9.68 -5.38
N LEU A 225 31.53 9.34 -6.09
CA LEU A 225 31.61 8.57 -7.34
C LEU A 225 32.36 9.34 -8.42
N ARG A 226 32.09 10.65 -8.59
CA ARG A 226 32.82 11.52 -9.53
C ARG A 226 34.30 11.56 -9.19
N ARG A 227 34.67 11.79 -7.92
CA ARG A 227 36.06 11.81 -7.46
C ARG A 227 36.74 10.46 -7.67
N ARG A 228 36.08 9.33 -7.38
CA ARG A 228 36.62 7.98 -7.66
C ARG A 228 36.84 7.76 -9.16
N LEU A 229 35.89 8.20 -9.99
CA LEU A 229 35.96 8.05 -11.44
C LEU A 229 37.07 8.93 -12.04
N GLN A 230 37.22 10.16 -11.56
CA GLN A 230 38.34 11.06 -11.89
C GLN A 230 39.69 10.45 -11.49
N ARG A 231 39.81 9.92 -10.27
CA ARG A 231 41.04 9.24 -9.81
C ARG A 231 41.39 8.01 -10.67
N ARG A 232 40.40 7.21 -11.06
CA ARG A 232 40.64 6.05 -11.94
C ARG A 232 41.07 6.44 -13.36
N ARG A 233 40.51 7.52 -13.91
CA ARG A 233 40.94 8.11 -15.19
C ARG A 233 42.37 8.64 -15.11
N ALA A 234 42.71 9.37 -14.05
CA ALA A 234 44.07 9.88 -13.83
C ALA A 234 45.10 8.76 -13.64
N ALA A 235 44.70 7.63 -13.05
CA ALA A 235 45.56 6.46 -12.87
C ALA A 235 45.68 5.54 -14.12
N GLY A 236 45.20 5.98 -15.29
CA GLY A 236 45.32 5.24 -16.56
C GLY A 236 44.57 3.90 -16.61
N ARG A 237 43.67 3.62 -15.65
CA ARG A 237 42.93 2.35 -15.63
C ARG A 237 41.71 2.44 -16.55
N PRO A 238 41.59 1.58 -17.58
CA PRO A 238 40.42 1.60 -18.46
C PRO A 238 39.15 1.35 -17.63
N LEU A 239 38.12 2.14 -17.91
CA LEU A 239 36.77 1.87 -17.40
C LEU A 239 36.31 0.60 -18.11
N LEU A 240 36.45 -0.56 -17.48
CA LEU A 240 35.88 -1.82 -17.96
C LEU A 240 34.38 -1.59 -18.21
N ARG A 241 34.05 -1.40 -19.48
CA ARG A 241 32.69 -1.41 -20.00
C ARG A 241 32.27 -2.86 -19.91
N ARG A 242 31.67 -3.25 -18.78
CA ARG A 242 31.06 -4.57 -18.63
C ARG A 242 29.84 -4.62 -19.54
N SER A 243 30.06 -4.80 -20.84
CA SER A 243 29.01 -5.13 -21.79
C SER A 243 28.47 -6.51 -21.39
N GLY A 244 27.15 -6.65 -21.36
CA GLY A 244 26.47 -7.86 -20.90
C GLY A 244 26.61 -9.09 -21.81
N SER A 245 27.77 -9.30 -22.45
CA SER A 245 28.01 -10.46 -23.33
C SER A 245 28.64 -11.67 -22.62
N GLU A 246 29.12 -11.53 -21.38
CA GLU A 246 29.76 -12.62 -20.63
C GLU A 246 28.79 -13.43 -19.74
N ARG A 247 27.61 -13.78 -20.27
CA ARG A 247 26.76 -14.84 -19.68
C ARG A 247 26.65 -16.10 -20.56
N GLY A 248 27.36 -16.16 -21.68
CA GLY A 248 27.25 -17.26 -22.65
C GLY A 248 28.27 -18.40 -22.53
N TRP A 249 29.33 -18.27 -21.73
CA TRP A 249 30.49 -19.17 -21.84
C TRP A 249 30.51 -20.38 -20.90
N TYR A 250 29.55 -20.53 -19.98
CA TYR A 250 29.45 -21.71 -19.11
C TYR A 250 28.41 -22.76 -19.55
N ALA A 251 27.69 -22.54 -20.66
CA ALA A 251 26.66 -23.47 -21.13
C ALA A 251 27.11 -24.39 -22.29
N ARG A 252 28.41 -24.41 -22.62
CA ARG A 252 28.91 -25.14 -23.81
C ARG A 252 30.25 -25.84 -23.55
N THR A 253 30.35 -26.59 -22.45
CA THR A 253 31.46 -27.53 -22.21
C THR A 253 31.04 -28.85 -21.56
N HIS A 254 29.74 -29.16 -21.47
CA HIS A 254 29.24 -30.42 -20.87
C HIS A 254 28.28 -31.21 -21.76
N ARG A 255 28.41 -31.12 -23.09
CA ARG A 255 27.60 -31.92 -24.02
C ARG A 255 28.40 -32.31 -25.26
N ALA A 256 29.47 -33.07 -25.03
CA ALA A 256 30.25 -33.75 -26.07
C ALA A 256 31.14 -34.81 -25.38
N SER A 257 30.54 -35.84 -24.81
CA SER A 257 31.26 -37.05 -24.36
C SER A 257 30.31 -38.21 -24.02
N GLU A 258 29.18 -38.33 -24.71
CA GLU A 258 28.35 -39.53 -24.70
C GLU A 258 27.86 -39.71 -26.14
N ASP A 259 27.98 -40.94 -26.65
CA ASP A 259 27.58 -41.42 -27.98
C ASP A 259 28.67 -41.38 -29.06
N GLU A 260 29.63 -42.32 -28.99
CA GLU A 260 30.17 -43.05 -30.14
C GLU A 260 31.05 -44.18 -29.61
N ASP A 261 30.45 -45.36 -29.36
CA ASP A 261 31.11 -46.67 -29.40
C ASP A 261 30.00 -47.73 -29.49
N GLY A 262 29.70 -48.12 -30.73
CA GLY A 262 28.70 -49.13 -31.08
C GLY A 262 29.06 -49.79 -32.40
N GLU A 263 29.96 -50.77 -32.34
CA GLU A 263 30.27 -51.83 -33.32
C GLU A 263 31.31 -52.70 -32.57
N ASP A 264 31.10 -53.97 -32.24
CA ASP A 264 30.79 -55.11 -33.09
C ASP A 264 30.23 -56.26 -32.22
N ASP A 265 29.29 -57.05 -32.76
CA ASP A 265 29.43 -58.52 -32.73
C ASP A 265 28.34 -59.20 -33.58
N HIS A 266 28.81 -59.86 -34.65
CA HIS A 266 28.08 -60.91 -35.37
C HIS A 266 28.87 -62.22 -35.23
N ALA A 267 28.30 -63.17 -34.49
CA ALA A 267 28.35 -64.63 -34.77
C ALA A 267 27.37 -65.37 -33.84
#